data_AF-A0A0G2IVK6-F1
#
_entry.id   AF-A0A0G2IVK6-F1
#
_cell.length_a   1.000
_cell.length_b   1.000
_cell.length_c   1.000
_cell.angle_alpha   90.00
_cell.angle_beta   90.00
_cell.angle_gamma   90.00
#
_symmetry.space_group_name_H-M   'P 1'
#
loop_
_entity.id
_entity.type
_entity.pdbx_description
1 polymer ?
#
loop_
_entity_poly.entity_id
_entity_poly.type
_entity_poly.pdbx_seq_one_letter_code
_entity_poly.pdbx_strand_id
1 'polypeptide(L)' 'GIIGRLGSLLGQHNVNIASMQVGRRIMRGDAVMVLSVDDPIPESLLDDITSIDGIREAHTVSL' A
#
# COMPACT_ATOMS: atom_id res chain seq x y z
N GLY A 1 -2.58 -2.19 -12.42
CA GLY A 1 -2.53 -3.25 -11.38
C GLY A 1 -2.40 -2.62 -10.01
N ILE A 2 -2.59 -3.38 -8.93
CA ILE A 2 -2.65 -2.85 -7.55
C ILE A 2 -1.38 -2.05 -7.19
N ILE A 3 -0.19 -2.59 -7.47
CA ILE A 3 1.11 -1.92 -7.18
C ILE A 3 1.18 -0.52 -7.80
N GLY A 4 0.85 -0.39 -9.09
CA GLY A 4 0.90 0.90 -9.78
C GLY A 4 -0.11 1.90 -9.25
N ARG A 5 -1.34 1.46 -8.95
CA ARG A 5 -2.37 2.33 -8.35
C ARG A 5 -1.92 2.85 -6.98
N LEU A 6 -1.38 1.98 -6.14
CA LEU A 6 -0.90 2.35 -4.82
C LEU A 6 0.29 3.33 -4.90
N GLY A 7 1.26 3.05 -5.77
CA GLY A 7 2.39 3.96 -5.97
C GLY A 7 1.96 5.34 -6.49
N SER A 8 1.01 5.39 -7.42
CA SER A 8 0.44 6.66 -7.91
C SER A 8 -0.30 7.42 -6.81
N LEU A 9 -1.11 6.74 -6.00
CA LEU A 9 -1.84 7.36 -4.89
C LEU A 9 -0.86 7.95 -3.86
N LEU A 10 0.12 7.17 -3.41
CA LEU A 10 1.14 7.65 -2.47
C LEU A 10 1.92 8.85 -3.04
N GLY A 11 2.29 8.80 -4.32
CA GLY A 11 2.96 9.91 -5.00
C GLY A 11 2.12 11.18 -5.11
N GLN A 12 0.80 11.07 -5.33
CA GLN A 12 -0.12 12.22 -5.33
C GLN A 12 -0.20 12.92 -3.96
N HIS A 13 0.00 12.14 -2.89
CA HIS A 13 0.07 12.65 -1.52
C HIS A 13 1.50 12.99 -1.08
N ASN A 14 2.47 12.98 -2.00
CA ASN A 14 3.88 13.25 -1.72
C ASN A 14 4.49 12.35 -0.64
N VAL A 15 4.05 11.08 -0.58
CA VAL A 15 4.59 10.07 0.33
C VAL A 15 5.64 9.23 -0.40
N ASN A 16 6.85 9.26 0.11
CA ASN A 16 7.95 8.46 -0.43
C ASN A 16 7.93 7.02 0.11
N ILE A 17 8.30 6.08 -0.76
CA ILE A 17 8.41 4.66 -0.43
C ILE A 17 9.89 4.32 -0.28
N ALA A 18 10.33 4.09 0.95
CA ALA A 18 11.69 3.64 1.26
C ALA A 18 11.91 2.17 0.85
N SER A 19 10.89 1.33 1.03
CA SER A 19 10.94 -0.06 0.56
C SER A 19 9.54 -0.61 0.25
N MET A 20 9.49 -1.54 -0.70
CA MET A 20 8.27 -2.30 -1.04
C MET A 20 8.63 -3.77 -1.22
N GLN A 21 7.99 -4.64 -0.45
CA GLN A 21 8.09 -6.09 -0.60
C GLN A 21 6.71 -6.68 -0.89
N VAL A 22 6.64 -7.59 -1.85
CA VAL A 22 5.38 -8.27 -2.23
C VAL A 22 5.60 -9.77 -2.23
N GLY A 23 4.90 -10.47 -1.34
CA GLY A 23 4.83 -11.92 -1.29
C GLY A 23 3.51 -12.41 -1.86
N ARG A 24 3.52 -13.58 -2.51
CA ARG A 24 2.30 -14.29 -2.90
C ARG A 24 2.46 -15.78 -2.66
N ARG A 25 1.39 -16.45 -2.23
CA ARG A 25 1.43 -17.90 -1.97
C ARG A 25 1.49 -18.71 -3.28
N ILE A 26 0.75 -18.28 -4.29
CA ILE A 26 0.72 -18.89 -5.63
C ILE A 26 0.60 -17.80 -6.71
N MET A 27 0.91 -18.15 -7.96
CA MET A 27 0.70 -17.26 -9.10
C MET A 27 -0.79 -16.89 -9.19
N ARG A 28 -1.10 -15.60 -9.38
CA ARG A 28 -2.47 -15.05 -9.46
C ARG A 28 -3.36 -15.27 -8.22
N GLY A 29 -2.83 -15.77 -7.12
CA GLY A 29 -3.53 -15.84 -5.83
C GLY A 29 -3.33 -14.58 -5.00
N ASP A 30 -3.75 -14.67 -3.74
CA ASP A 30 -3.60 -13.61 -2.75
C ASP A 30 -2.13 -13.22 -2.55
N ALA A 31 -1.93 -11.93 -2.32
CA ALA A 31 -0.63 -11.33 -2.09
C ALA A 31 -0.68 -10.44 -0.85
N VAL A 32 0.46 -10.34 -0.17
CA VAL A 32 0.70 -9.38 0.91
C VAL A 32 1.79 -8.43 0.44
N MET A 33 1.55 -7.13 0.62
CA MET A 33 2.53 -6.09 0.40
C MET A 33 2.90 -5.46 1.74
N VAL A 34 4.19 -5.26 1.96
CA VAL A 34 4.72 -4.49 3.07
C VAL A 34 5.47 -3.28 2.50
N LEU A 35 5.16 -2.10 3.04
CA LEU A 35 5.74 -0.83 2.64
C LEU A 35 6.40 -0.17 3.83
N SER A 36 7.61 0.32 3.64
CA SER A 36 8.20 1.31 4.53
C SER A 36 8.09 2.66 3.84
N VAL A 37 7.51 3.64 4.53
CA VAL A 37 7.33 5.01 4.04
C VAL A 37 8.05 5.99 4.97
N ASP A 38 8.44 7.13 4.42
CA ASP A 38 9.20 8.13 5.16
C ASP A 38 8.32 8.93 6.14
N ASP A 39 7.06 9.13 5.77
CA ASP A 39 6.10 9.93 6.53
C ASP A 39 4.90 9.09 7.00
N PRO A 40 4.33 9.39 8.19
CA PRO A 40 3.10 8.75 8.64
C PRO A 40 1.96 8.92 7.65
N ILE A 41 1.18 7.86 7.44
CA ILE A 41 0.00 7.87 6.58
C ILE A 41 -1.19 8.44 7.38
N PRO A 42 -1.83 9.55 6.97
CA PRO A 42 -3.04 10.03 7.60
C PRO A 42 -4.21 9.06 7.36
N GLU A 43 -5.17 9.02 8.29
CA GLU A 43 -6.33 8.12 8.21
C GLU A 43 -7.07 8.23 6.87
N SER A 44 -7.26 9.44 6.34
CA SER A 44 -7.92 9.65 5.05
C SER A 44 -7.19 8.97 3.88
N LEU A 45 -5.85 8.96 3.90
CA LEU A 45 -5.07 8.27 2.87
C LEU A 45 -5.14 6.75 3.06
N LEU A 46 -5.23 6.25 4.30
CA LEU A 46 -5.47 4.83 4.55
C LEU A 46 -6.85 4.40 4.04
N ASP A 47 -7.88 5.23 4.22
CA ASP A 47 -9.21 5.01 3.67
C ASP A 47 -9.17 4.94 2.13
N ASP A 48 -8.49 5.90 1.49
CA ASP A 48 -8.30 5.90 0.04
C ASP A 48 -7.58 4.62 -0.44
N ILE A 49 -6.57 4.16 0.28
CA ILE A 49 -5.87 2.90 -0.01
C ILE A 49 -6.83 1.71 0.09
N THR A 50 -7.60 1.60 1.17
CA THR A 50 -8.54 0.47 1.37
C THR A 50 -9.70 0.49 0.36
N SER A 51 -10.01 1.65 -0.24
CA SER A 51 -11.01 1.77 -1.30
C SER A 51 -10.55 1.24 -2.67
N ILE A 52 -9.25 0.96 -2.84
CA ILE A 52 -8.73 0.44 -4.12
C ILE A 52 -9.24 -0.98 -4.35
N ASP A 53 -9.99 -1.17 -5.44
CA ASP A 53 -10.45 -2.49 -5.90
C ASP A 53 -9.32 -3.52 -5.92
N GLY A 54 -9.49 -4.56 -5.10
CA GLY A 54 -8.54 -5.67 -4.95
C GLY A 54 -7.65 -5.58 -3.70
N ILE A 55 -7.68 -4.48 -2.95
CA ILE A 55 -7.16 -4.41 -1.58
C ILE A 55 -8.28 -4.88 -0.64
N ARG A 56 -7.99 -5.89 0.18
CA ARG A 56 -8.96 -6.40 1.17
C ARG A 56 -8.86 -5.65 2.49
N GLU A 57 -7.63 -5.43 2.95
CA GLU A 57 -7.31 -4.81 4.23
C GLU A 57 -5.97 -4.06 4.07
N ALA A 58 -5.82 -2.97 4.82
CA ALA A 58 -4.56 -2.25 4.97
C ALA A 58 -4.46 -1.68 6.39
N HIS A 59 -3.28 -1.74 6.97
CA HIS A 59 -3.02 -1.26 8.33
C HIS A 59 -1.69 -0.50 8.37
N THR A 60 -1.64 0.58 9.13
CA THR A 60 -0.39 1.23 9.50
C THR A 60 0.19 0.57 10.73
N VAL A 61 1.52 0.47 10.78
CA VAL A 61 2.26 -0.03 11.94
C VAL A 61 3.40 0.96 12.20
N SER A 62 3.48 1.46 13.43
CA SER A 62 4.59 2.29 13.90
C SER A 62 5.48 1.44 14.81
N LEU A 63 6.80 1.58 14.64
CA LEU A 63 7.82 0.91 15.45
C LEU A 63 8.27 1.79 16.61
#